data_AF-A0A258E8U4-F1
#
_entry.id   AF-A0A258E8U4-F1
#
_cell.length_a   1.000
_cell.length_b   1.000
_cell.length_c   1.000
_cell.angle_alpha   90.00
_cell.angle_beta   90.00
_cell.angle_gamma   90.00
#
_symmetry.space_group_name_H-M   'P 1'
#
loop_
_entity.id
_entity.type
_entity.pdbx_description
1 polymer ?
#
loop_
_entity_poly.entity_id
_entity_poly.type
_entity_poly.pdbx_seq_one_letter_code
_entity_poly.pdbx_strand_id
1 'polypeptide(L)'
;MKHRSVIWIGLLLWAAFSCEVYEQKLSPDKLPYFDVKSFLELQITNLGDSAKVLKTSRINGKEEITELGYSRQDWTEEFDAFFKADINIPALASSYSTETKLYYLIHQL
;
A
#
# COMPACT_ATOMS: atom_id res chain seq x y z
N MET A 1 -56.96 -22.30 15.17
CA MET A 1 -56.26 -21.95 13.91
C MET A 1 -55.75 -20.51 13.88
N LYS A 2 -56.53 -19.50 14.33
CA LYS A 2 -56.11 -18.07 14.36
C LYS A 2 -54.80 -17.79 15.11
N HIS A 3 -54.57 -18.40 16.27
CA HIS A 3 -53.35 -18.13 17.07
C HIS A 3 -52.06 -18.68 16.45
N ARG A 4 -52.12 -19.79 15.70
CA ARG A 4 -50.96 -20.31 14.96
C ARG A 4 -50.54 -19.33 13.85
N SER A 5 -51.50 -18.78 13.11
CA SER A 5 -51.23 -17.81 12.05
C SER A 5 -50.62 -16.51 12.57
N VAL A 6 -51.03 -16.04 13.76
CA VAL A 6 -50.43 -14.84 14.38
C VAL A 6 -48.97 -15.07 14.79
N ILE A 7 -48.65 -16.27 15.28
CA ILE A 7 -47.26 -16.64 15.62
C ILE A 7 -46.38 -16.67 14.36
N TRP A 8 -46.88 -17.24 13.26
CA TRP A 8 -46.16 -17.26 11.99
C TRP A 8 -45.94 -15.86 11.40
N ILE A 9 -46.92 -14.97 11.53
CA ILE A 9 -46.80 -13.57 11.08
C ILE A 9 -45.77 -12.82 11.95
N GLY A 10 -45.77 -13.02 13.27
CA GLY A 10 -44.77 -12.43 14.15
C GLY A 10 -43.35 -12.91 13.86
N LEU A 11 -43.19 -14.20 13.53
CA LEU A 11 -41.89 -14.79 13.21
C LEU A 11 -41.36 -14.31 11.85
N LEU A 12 -42.25 -14.10 10.86
CA LEU A 12 -41.90 -13.50 9.57
C LEU A 12 -41.53 -12.00 9.70
N LEU A 13 -42.23 -11.26 10.57
CA LEU A 13 -41.91 -9.85 10.84
C LEU A 13 -40.57 -9.70 11.57
N TRP A 14 -40.22 -10.63 12.47
CA TRP A 14 -38.91 -10.62 13.12
C TRP A 14 -37.78 -10.94 12.12
N ALA A 15 -37.98 -11.92 11.24
CA ALA A 15 -36.99 -12.25 10.21
C ALA A 15 -36.73 -11.08 9.23
N ALA A 16 -37.71 -10.22 8.99
CA ALA A 16 -37.54 -9.05 8.11
C ALA A 16 -36.70 -7.91 8.73
N PHE A 17 -36.55 -7.88 10.06
CA PHE A 17 -35.76 -6.86 10.77
C PHE A 17 -34.33 -7.31 11.11
N SER A 18 -33.94 -8.56 10.85
CA SER A 18 -32.59 -9.04 11.13
C SER A 18 -31.56 -8.71 10.04
N CYS A 19 -31.89 -7.79 9.13
CA CYS A 19 -30.94 -7.30 8.15
C CYS A 19 -30.01 -6.28 8.84
N GLU A 20 -29.05 -6.80 9.60
CA GLU A 20 -27.87 -6.02 9.95
C GLU A 20 -27.04 -5.86 8.69
N VAL A 21 -26.79 -4.61 8.29
CA VAL A 21 -25.73 -4.31 7.33
C VAL A 21 -24.44 -4.71 8.03
N TYR A 22 -23.92 -5.88 7.69
CA TYR A 22 -22.58 -6.28 8.06
C TYR A 22 -21.61 -5.39 7.29
N GLU A 23 -21.38 -4.18 7.79
CA GLU A 23 -20.14 -3.50 7.49
C GLU A 23 -19.06 -4.37 8.10
N GLN A 24 -18.36 -5.09 7.23
CA GLN A 24 -17.06 -5.65 7.54
C GLN A 24 -16.15 -4.47 7.88
N LYS A 25 -16.24 -4.00 9.13
CA LYS A 25 -15.15 -3.29 9.77
C LYS A 25 -14.00 -4.28 9.72
N LEU A 26 -13.14 -4.15 8.73
CA LEU A 26 -11.77 -4.64 8.85
C LEU A 26 -11.35 -4.23 10.26
N SER A 27 -11.08 -5.21 11.11
CA SER A 27 -10.46 -4.95 12.40
C SER A 27 -9.34 -3.94 12.20
N PRO A 28 -9.13 -3.00 13.14
CA PRO A 28 -8.02 -2.06 13.09
C PRO A 28 -6.72 -2.77 13.46
N ASP A 29 -6.48 -3.96 12.90
CA ASP A 29 -5.12 -4.41 12.65
C ASP A 29 -4.61 -3.41 11.61
N LYS A 30 -4.02 -2.31 12.11
CA LYS A 30 -3.44 -1.23 11.32
C LYS A 30 -2.82 -1.85 10.08
N LEU A 31 -3.31 -1.46 8.90
CA LEU A 31 -2.72 -1.91 7.64
C LEU A 31 -1.20 -1.76 7.77
N PRO A 32 -0.45 -2.83 7.46
CA PRO A 32 0.95 -2.90 7.83
C PRO A 32 1.68 -1.72 7.20
N TYR A 33 2.42 -1.03 8.05
CA TYR A 33 3.42 -0.07 7.65
C TYR A 33 4.30 -0.67 6.54
N PHE A 34 4.44 0.04 5.42
CA PHE A 34 5.22 -0.44 4.29
C PHE A 34 6.67 0.03 4.41
N ASP A 35 7.57 -0.93 4.63
CA ASP A 35 9.01 -0.69 4.72
C ASP A 35 9.61 -0.49 3.32
N VAL A 36 9.62 0.77 2.86
CA VAL A 36 10.17 1.16 1.56
C VAL A 36 11.67 0.83 1.48
N LYS A 37 12.40 1.01 2.59
CA LYS A 37 13.84 0.71 2.65
C LYS A 37 14.12 -0.76 2.36
N SER A 38 13.55 -1.68 3.13
CA SER A 38 13.79 -3.12 2.94
C SER A 38 13.33 -3.59 1.56
N PHE A 39 12.23 -3.02 1.05
CA PHE A 39 11.79 -3.29 -0.31
C PHE A 39 12.85 -2.91 -1.35
N LEU A 40 13.42 -1.70 -1.25
CA LEU A 40 14.44 -1.24 -2.19
C LEU A 40 15.74 -2.04 -2.09
N GLU A 41 16.20 -2.39 -0.89
CA GLU A 41 17.38 -3.25 -0.71
C GLU A 41 17.22 -4.59 -1.43
N LEU A 42 16.03 -5.19 -1.35
CA LEU A 42 15.69 -6.42 -2.07
C LEU A 42 15.69 -6.20 -3.60
N GLN A 43 15.08 -5.12 -4.08
CA GLN A 43 15.04 -4.85 -5.53
C GLN A 43 16.43 -4.60 -6.10
N ILE A 44 17.26 -3.83 -5.41
CA ILE A 44 18.65 -3.57 -5.81
C ILE A 44 19.45 -4.88 -5.83
N THR A 45 19.22 -5.77 -4.86
CA THR A 45 19.85 -7.10 -4.85
C THR A 45 19.45 -7.92 -6.07
N ASN A 46 18.17 -7.88 -6.46
CA ASN A 46 17.64 -8.60 -7.62
C ASN A 46 18.16 -8.05 -8.96
N LEU A 47 18.44 -6.75 -9.05
CA LEU A 47 19.00 -6.12 -10.25
C LEU A 47 20.47 -6.55 -10.51
N GLY A 48 21.19 -6.95 -9.47
CA GLY A 48 22.57 -7.41 -9.57
C GLY A 48 23.58 -6.32 -9.88
N ASP A 49 24.84 -6.72 -10.06
CA ASP A 49 25.98 -5.84 -10.32
C ASP A 49 26.31 -5.88 -11.82
N SER A 50 25.74 -4.95 -12.61
CA SER A 50 25.97 -4.72 -14.08
C SER A 50 24.68 -4.56 -14.93
N ALA A 51 23.55 -4.24 -14.32
CA ALA A 51 22.33 -3.94 -15.08
C ALA A 51 22.58 -2.76 -16.04
N LYS A 52 22.49 -3.02 -17.35
CA LYS A 52 22.56 -1.97 -18.38
C LYS A 52 21.22 -1.27 -18.45
N VAL A 53 21.24 0.05 -18.27
CA VAL A 53 20.04 0.89 -18.25
C VAL A 53 20.21 2.10 -19.15
N LEU A 54 19.10 2.55 -19.72
CA LEU A 54 19.02 3.84 -20.41
C LEU A 54 18.44 4.87 -19.42
N LYS A 55 19.28 5.80 -18.96
CA LYS A 55 18.87 6.90 -18.10
C LYS A 55 18.47 8.09 -18.96
N THR A 56 17.25 8.57 -18.77
CA THR A 56 16.80 9.85 -19.33
C THR A 56 16.74 10.88 -18.21
N SER A 57 17.44 12.00 -18.35
CA SER A 57 17.43 13.11 -17.40
C SER A 57 16.97 14.39 -18.08
N ARG A 58 16.26 15.24 -17.35
CA ARG A 58 15.81 16.54 -17.85
C ARG A 58 16.12 17.63 -16.84
N ILE A 59 17.03 18.53 -17.21
CA ILE A 59 17.46 19.64 -16.35
C ILE A 59 17.24 20.93 -17.14
N ASN A 60 16.47 21.87 -16.58
CA ASN A 60 16.15 23.16 -17.21
C ASN A 60 15.62 23.02 -18.66
N GLY A 61 14.82 21.99 -18.92
CA GLY A 61 14.24 21.72 -20.25
C GLY A 61 15.18 21.06 -21.25
N LYS A 62 16.47 20.87 -20.92
CA LYS A 62 17.39 20.06 -21.73
C LYS A 62 17.28 18.60 -21.32
N GLU A 63 17.01 17.74 -22.29
CA GLU A 63 16.97 16.29 -22.11
C GLU A 63 18.30 15.66 -22.50
N GLU A 64 18.76 14.69 -21.71
CA GLU A 64 19.95 13.88 -21.97
C GLU A 64 19.63 12.42 -21.72
N ILE A 65 20.03 11.56 -22.66
CA ILE A 65 19.85 10.12 -22.59
C ILE A 65 21.24 9.47 -22.60
N THR A 66 21.51 8.66 -21.57
CA THR A 66 22.81 8.02 -21.36
C THR A 66 22.62 6.54 -21.05
N GLU A 67 23.38 5.68 -21.72
CA GLU A 67 23.48 4.26 -21.37
C GLU A 67 24.51 4.08 -20.26
N LEU A 68 24.10 3.44 -19.16
CA LEU A 68 24.91 3.25 -17.96
C LEU A 68 24.86 1.78 -17.54
N GLY A 69 25.95 1.29 -16.95
CA GLY A 69 25.97 0.03 -16.22
C GLY A 69 26.01 0.33 -14.73
N TYR A 70 24.92 0.05 -14.01
CA TYR A 70 24.87 0.30 -12.58
C TYR A 70 25.29 -0.92 -11.77
N SER A 71 26.19 -0.67 -10.81
CA SER A 71 26.49 -1.56 -9.69
C SER A 71 25.44 -1.40 -8.58
N ARG A 72 25.45 -2.28 -7.58
CA ARG A 72 24.65 -2.11 -6.35
C ARG A 72 24.88 -0.76 -5.68
N GLN A 73 26.11 -0.25 -5.70
CA GLN A 73 26.44 1.04 -5.09
C GLN A 73 25.79 2.19 -5.87
N ASP A 74 25.89 2.18 -7.20
CA ASP A 74 25.28 3.21 -8.04
C ASP A 74 23.76 3.25 -7.85
N TRP A 75 23.11 2.10 -7.78
CA TRP A 75 21.68 2.02 -7.48
C TRP A 75 21.32 2.56 -6.10
N THR A 76 22.16 2.29 -5.10
CA THR A 76 21.95 2.78 -3.74
C THR A 76 22.04 4.30 -3.70
N GLU A 77 22.98 4.89 -4.44
CA GLU A 77 23.14 6.33 -4.57
C GLU A 77 21.98 6.99 -5.32
N GLU A 78 21.53 6.41 -6.44
CA GLU A 78 20.39 6.93 -7.21
C GLU A 78 19.07 6.89 -6.40
N PHE A 79 18.92 5.92 -5.50
CA PHE A 79 17.72 5.77 -4.66
C PHE A 79 17.87 6.32 -3.23
N ASP A 80 18.95 7.05 -2.91
CA ASP A 80 19.24 7.58 -1.57
C ASP A 80 18.08 8.39 -0.97
N ALA A 81 17.37 9.17 -1.80
CA ALA A 81 16.19 9.93 -1.37
C ALA A 81 15.08 9.04 -0.79
N PHE A 82 14.89 7.84 -1.34
CA PHE A 82 13.89 6.89 -0.84
C PHE A 82 14.35 6.22 0.44
N PHE A 83 15.65 5.94 0.59
CA PHE A 83 16.20 5.41 1.84
C PHE A 83 16.07 6.40 3.00
N LYS A 84 16.19 7.69 2.72
CA LYS A 84 16.10 8.78 3.70
C LYS A 84 14.68 9.33 3.90
N ALA A 85 13.69 8.81 3.19
CA ALA A 85 12.32 9.28 3.30
C ALA A 85 11.77 9.08 4.73
N ASP A 86 10.99 10.05 5.22
CA ASP A 86 10.38 10.04 6.55
C ASP A 86 9.52 8.79 6.81
N ILE A 87 8.96 8.22 5.74
CA ILE A 87 8.20 6.97 5.83
C ILE A 87 9.07 5.85 6.40
N ASN A 88 10.40 5.86 6.27
CA ASN A 88 11.28 4.85 6.86
C ASN A 88 11.57 5.04 8.35
N ILE A 89 11.09 6.13 8.97
CA ILE A 89 11.34 6.43 10.39
C ILE A 89 10.27 5.70 11.22
N PRO A 90 10.64 4.69 12.05
CA PRO A 90 9.65 3.88 12.78
C PRO A 90 8.77 4.72 13.73
N ALA A 91 9.33 5.77 14.32
CA ALA A 91 8.60 6.69 15.19
C ALA A 91 7.48 7.46 14.46
N LEU A 92 7.57 7.61 13.14
CA LEU A 92 6.56 8.28 12.32
C LEU A 92 5.52 7.31 11.74
N ALA A 93 5.66 6.00 11.94
CA ALA A 93 4.78 5.00 11.32
C ALA A 93 3.28 5.22 11.62
N SER A 94 2.93 5.75 12.80
CA SER A 94 1.55 6.08 13.15
C SER A 94 1.04 7.42 12.63
N SER A 95 1.91 8.22 12.00
CA SER A 95 1.56 9.54 11.48
C SER A 95 0.94 9.48 10.08
N TYR A 96 1.06 8.33 9.40
CA TYR A 96 0.49 8.12 8.07
C TYR A 96 -0.90 7.48 8.17
N SER A 97 -1.87 8.03 7.42
CA SER A 97 -3.07 7.32 7.01
C SER A 97 -2.71 6.32 5.91
N THR A 98 -3.23 5.11 6.01
CA THR A 98 -3.01 4.05 5.01
C THR A 98 -4.35 3.65 4.42
N GLU A 99 -4.47 3.75 3.10
CA GLU A 99 -5.65 3.34 2.36
C GLU A 99 -5.27 2.30 1.30
N THR A 100 -6.09 1.26 1.18
CA THR A 100 -5.98 0.30 0.08
C THR A 100 -6.96 0.69 -1.01
N LYS A 101 -6.45 0.97 -2.22
CA LYS A 101 -7.28 1.28 -3.38
C LYS A 101 -6.91 0.37 -4.56
N LEU A 102 -7.80 -0.56 -4.90
CA LEU A 102 -7.58 -1.59 -5.91
C LEU A 102 -6.29 -2.40 -5.59
N TYR A 103 -5.24 -2.21 -6.38
CA TYR A 103 -3.94 -2.87 -6.27
C TYR A 103 -2.87 -1.99 -5.60
N TYR A 104 -3.25 -0.85 -5.04
CA TYR A 104 -2.34 0.12 -4.44
C TYR A 104 -2.52 0.22 -2.93
N LEU A 105 -1.38 0.37 -2.24
CA LEU A 105 -1.31 0.83 -0.86
C LEU A 105 -0.88 2.29 -0.87
N ILE A 106 -1.71 3.17 -0.33
CA ILE A 106 -1.52 4.63 -0.35
C ILE A 106 -1.22 5.07 1.08
N HIS A 107 -0.06 5.67 1.30
CA HIS A 107 0.33 6.29 2.57
C HIS A 107 0.33 7.81 2.44
N GLN A 108 -0.41 8.50 3.31
CA GLN A 108 -0.57 9.96 3.30
C GLN A 108 -0.45 10.53 4.71
N LEU A 109 0.26 11.66 4.85
CA LEU A 109 0.33 12.46 6.07
C LEU A 109 -0.87 13.40 6.19
#